data_AF-A0A519K535-F1
#
_entry.id   AF-A0A519K535-F1
#
_cell.length_a   1.000
_cell.length_b   1.000
_cell.length_c   1.000
_cell.angle_alpha   90.00
_cell.angle_beta   90.00
_cell.angle_gamma   90.00
#
_symmetry.space_group_name_H-M   'P 1'
#
loop_
_entity.id
_entity.type
_entity.pdbx_description
1 polymer ?
#
loop_
_entity_poly.entity_id
_entity_poly.type
_entity_poly.pdbx_seq_one_letter_code
_entity_poly.pdbx_strand_id
1 'polypeptide(L)'
;MDRILYCIAFQHDWRWTLAAGLMCVFGVGTAYQLLGRARAAIGMRRRNLAMLAALTGGLAVFSTHFLAMQGYDAGGEVRYAVWATISSFFMAFASIGLACLATLARSGPVARALGAALALSGVAAMHFLGVAALELPGLIVWRGDLVALAV
;
A
#
# COMPACT_ATOMS: atom_id res chain seq x y z
N MET A 1 -5.06 22.19 -4.06
CA MET A 1 -5.77 21.07 -4.73
C MET A 1 -5.50 21.06 -6.23
N ASP A 2 -5.48 22.21 -6.91
CA ASP A 2 -5.27 22.33 -8.36
C ASP A 2 -4.02 21.62 -8.88
N ARG A 3 -2.90 21.66 -8.13
CA ARG A 3 -1.65 21.00 -8.51
C ARG A 3 -1.76 19.46 -8.51
N ILE A 4 -2.55 18.87 -7.62
CA ILE A 4 -2.76 17.41 -7.56
C ILE A 4 -3.62 16.97 -8.75
N LEU A 5 -4.71 17.68 -9.00
CA LEU A 5 -5.59 17.41 -10.14
C LEU A 5 -4.86 17.57 -11.47
N TYR A 6 -4.03 18.60 -11.60
CA TYR A 6 -3.18 18.81 -12.77
C TYR A 6 -2.18 17.66 -12.96
N CYS A 7 -1.51 17.20 -11.89
CA CYS A 7 -0.58 16.09 -11.95
C CYS A 7 -1.26 14.80 -12.43
N ILE A 8 -2.42 14.46 -11.87
CA ILE A 8 -3.16 13.25 -12.25
C ILE A 8 -3.70 13.35 -13.69
N ALA A 9 -4.14 14.55 -14.12
CA ALA A 9 -4.75 14.73 -15.44
C ALA A 9 -3.72 14.82 -16.58
N PHE A 10 -2.53 15.37 -16.32
CA PHE A 10 -1.57 15.72 -17.37
C PHE A 10 -0.18 15.11 -17.20
N GLN A 11 0.20 14.66 -16.01
CA GLN A 11 1.51 14.06 -15.74
C GLN A 11 1.43 12.56 -15.45
N HIS A 12 0.22 11.99 -15.45
CA HIS A 12 0.00 10.56 -15.36
C HIS A 12 -0.62 10.01 -16.63
N ASP A 13 -0.09 8.88 -17.10
CA ASP A 13 -0.81 8.05 -18.05
C ASP A 13 -2.05 7.45 -17.36
N TRP A 14 -3.22 7.74 -17.92
CA TRP A 14 -4.51 7.29 -17.39
C TRP A 14 -4.61 5.76 -17.33
N ARG A 15 -3.89 5.02 -18.19
CA ARG A 15 -3.91 3.54 -18.24
C ARG A 15 -3.29 2.96 -16.97
N TRP A 16 -2.13 3.47 -16.56
CA TRP A 16 -1.45 3.07 -15.33
C TRP A 16 -2.21 3.51 -14.09
N THR A 17 -2.77 4.73 -14.12
CA THR A 17 -3.61 5.24 -13.04
C THR A 17 -4.85 4.38 -12.83
N LEU A 18 -5.53 4.00 -13.92
CA LEU A 18 -6.66 3.08 -13.88
C LEU A 18 -6.24 1.70 -13.38
N ALA A 19 -5.12 1.16 -13.86
CA ALA A 19 -4.60 -0.13 -13.41
C ALA A 19 -4.30 -0.13 -11.90
N ALA A 20 -3.68 0.94 -11.38
CA ALA A 20 -3.44 1.12 -9.96
C ALA A 20 -4.76 1.15 -9.16
N GLY A 21 -5.75 1.91 -9.64
CA GLY A 21 -7.08 1.98 -9.02
C GLY A 21 -7.78 0.62 -8.99
N LEU A 22 -7.77 -0.12 -10.09
CA LEU A 22 -8.35 -1.47 -10.15
C LEU A 22 -7.60 -2.45 -9.24
N MET A 23 -6.26 -2.41 -9.25
CA MET A 23 -5.43 -3.25 -8.37
C MET A 23 -5.74 -3.00 -6.90
N CYS A 24 -5.91 -1.73 -6.52
CA CYS A 24 -6.32 -1.34 -5.18
C CYS A 24 -7.69 -1.94 -4.81
N VAL A 25 -8.72 -1.68 -5.61
CA VAL A 25 -10.09 -2.13 -5.33
C VAL A 25 -10.17 -3.66 -5.22
N PHE A 26 -9.62 -4.39 -6.21
CA PHE A 26 -9.69 -5.85 -6.21
C PHE A 26 -8.77 -6.48 -5.17
N GLY A 27 -7.56 -5.97 -5.02
CA GLY A 27 -6.57 -6.48 -4.07
C GLY A 27 -7.02 -6.29 -2.62
N VAL A 28 -7.41 -5.08 -2.25
CA VAL A 28 -7.93 -4.76 -0.92
C VAL A 28 -9.24 -5.50 -0.66
N GLY A 29 -10.15 -5.53 -1.64
CA GLY A 29 -11.41 -6.30 -1.55
C GLY A 29 -11.16 -7.78 -1.27
N THR A 30 -10.22 -8.40 -1.99
CA THR A 30 -9.85 -9.81 -1.77
C THR A 30 -9.23 -10.03 -0.40
N ALA A 31 -8.34 -9.14 0.04
CA ALA A 31 -7.73 -9.20 1.37
C ALA A 31 -8.79 -9.11 2.49
N TYR A 32 -9.77 -8.22 2.37
CA TYR A 32 -10.89 -8.11 3.30
C TYR A 32 -11.75 -9.37 3.32
N GLN A 33 -12.07 -9.95 2.16
CA GLN A 33 -12.83 -11.19 2.06
C GLN A 33 -12.09 -12.36 2.73
N LEU A 34 -10.77 -12.46 2.54
CA LEU A 34 -9.92 -13.46 3.18
C LEU A 34 -9.88 -13.27 4.70
N LEU A 35 -9.74 -12.03 5.18
CA LEU A 35 -9.77 -11.72 6.60
C LEU A 35 -11.13 -12.02 7.24
N GLY A 36 -12.23 -11.74 6.54
CA GLY A 36 -13.58 -12.11 6.95
C GLY A 36 -13.74 -13.62 7.10
N ARG A 37 -13.25 -14.39 6.12
CA ARG A 37 -13.21 -15.87 6.21
C ARG A 37 -12.30 -16.35 7.34
N ALA A 38 -11.18 -15.68 7.59
CA ALA A 38 -10.28 -16.02 8.70
C ALA A 38 -10.96 -15.84 10.07
N ARG A 39 -11.79 -14.80 10.25
CA ARG A 39 -12.56 -14.57 11.47
C ARG A 39 -13.56 -15.70 11.78
N ALA A 40 -14.16 -16.30 10.75
CA ALA A 40 -15.10 -17.39 10.89
C ALA A 40 -14.44 -18.78 11.01
N ALA A 41 -13.13 -18.88 10.76
CA ALA A 41 -12.39 -20.14 10.80
C ALA A 41 -11.73 -20.38 12.16
N ILE A 42 -11.29 -21.62 12.40
CA ILE A 42 -10.52 -22.03 13.58
C ILE A 42 -9.24 -22.79 13.18
N GLY A 43 -8.30 -22.91 14.12
CA GLY A 43 -7.07 -23.69 13.95
C GLY A 43 -6.20 -23.25 12.75
N MET A 44 -5.65 -24.24 12.03
CA MET A 44 -4.76 -24.00 10.88
C MET A 44 -5.43 -23.22 9.74
N ARG A 45 -6.72 -23.46 9.48
CA ARG A 45 -7.45 -22.75 8.42
C ARG A 45 -7.51 -21.25 8.69
N ARG A 46 -7.73 -20.85 9.94
CA ARG A 46 -7.71 -19.43 10.35
C ARG A 46 -6.35 -18.81 10.10
N ARG A 47 -5.26 -19.49 10.50
CA ARG A 47 -3.89 -19.02 10.29
C ARG A 47 -3.57 -18.86 8.81
N ASN A 48 -3.91 -19.85 7.98
CA ASN A 48 -3.65 -19.82 6.55
C ASN A 48 -4.42 -18.69 5.85
N LEU A 49 -5.70 -18.50 6.18
CA LEU A 49 -6.50 -17.40 5.63
C LEU A 49 -5.98 -16.03 6.08
N ALA A 50 -5.51 -15.90 7.32
CA ALA A 50 -4.89 -14.66 7.80
C ALA A 50 -3.57 -14.36 7.08
N MET A 51 -2.73 -15.36 6.85
CA MET A 51 -1.49 -15.21 6.08
C MET A 51 -1.77 -14.84 4.62
N LEU A 52 -2.76 -15.46 3.99
CA LEU A 52 -3.20 -15.12 2.63
C LEU A 52 -3.77 -13.70 2.56
N ALA A 53 -4.55 -13.27 3.56
CA ALA A 53 -5.06 -11.90 3.64
C ALA A 53 -3.91 -10.90 3.75
N ALA A 54 -2.92 -11.17 4.61
CA ALA A 54 -1.74 -10.32 4.77
C ALA A 54 -0.90 -10.24 3.48
N LEU A 55 -0.67 -11.37 2.81
CA LEU A 55 0.08 -11.42 1.56
C LEU A 55 -0.64 -10.66 0.45
N THR A 56 -1.94 -10.93 0.29
CA THR A 56 -2.76 -10.27 -0.74
C THR A 56 -2.85 -8.78 -0.48
N GLY A 57 -3.05 -8.36 0.76
CA GLY A 57 -3.08 -6.95 1.15
C GLY A 57 -1.72 -6.26 0.91
N GLY A 58 -0.63 -6.89 1.34
CA GLY A 58 0.73 -6.35 1.13
C GLY A 58 1.06 -6.17 -0.34
N LEU A 59 0.78 -7.19 -1.17
CA LEU A 59 0.94 -7.10 -2.62
C LEU A 59 0.02 -6.04 -3.24
N ALA A 60 -1.24 -5.95 -2.80
CA ALA A 60 -2.18 -4.95 -3.31
C ALA A 60 -1.68 -3.52 -3.07
N VAL A 61 -1.26 -3.20 -1.84
CA VAL A 61 -0.75 -1.87 -1.49
C VAL A 61 0.56 -1.58 -2.25
N PHE A 62 1.50 -2.52 -2.24
CA PHE A 62 2.78 -2.41 -2.95
C PHE A 62 2.56 -2.18 -4.46
N SER A 63 1.80 -3.05 -5.12
CA SER A 63 1.53 -2.94 -6.55
C SER A 63 0.78 -1.66 -6.89
N THR A 64 -0.20 -1.24 -6.10
CA THR A 64 -0.93 0.02 -6.33
C THR A 64 0.03 1.21 -6.36
N HIS A 65 0.96 1.27 -5.41
CA HIS A 65 1.95 2.35 -5.32
C HIS A 65 2.88 2.38 -6.54
N PHE A 66 3.49 1.25 -6.90
CA PHE A 66 4.41 1.20 -8.04
C PHE A 66 3.71 1.31 -9.39
N LEU A 67 2.47 0.82 -9.53
CA LEU A 67 1.64 1.05 -10.73
C LEU A 67 1.34 2.54 -10.92
N ALA A 68 1.02 3.24 -9.83
CA ALA A 68 0.81 4.69 -9.89
C ALA A 68 2.11 5.41 -10.29
N MET A 69 3.23 5.12 -9.64
CA MET A 69 4.52 5.73 -9.98
C MET A 69 4.98 5.43 -11.41
N GLN A 70 4.69 4.24 -11.94
CA GLN A 70 5.01 3.90 -13.33
C GLN A 70 4.25 4.77 -14.35
N GLY A 71 3.06 5.25 -13.98
CA GLY A 71 2.27 6.16 -14.79
C GLY A 71 2.78 7.60 -14.79
N TYR A 72 3.65 7.98 -13.85
CA TYR A 72 4.14 9.34 -13.70
C TYR A 72 5.26 9.66 -14.68
N ASP A 73 5.12 10.77 -15.42
CA ASP A 73 6.19 11.32 -16.26
C ASP A 73 7.13 12.20 -15.43
N ALA A 74 8.31 11.67 -15.12
CA ALA A 74 9.37 12.39 -14.41
C ALA A 74 10.30 13.21 -15.33
N GLY A 75 10.05 13.24 -16.65
CA GLY A 75 10.89 13.93 -17.64
C GLY A 75 12.20 13.21 -17.97
N GLY A 76 12.35 11.95 -17.58
CA GLY A 76 13.55 11.14 -17.78
C GLY A 76 13.36 9.68 -17.37
N GLU A 77 14.41 8.87 -17.53
CA GLU A 77 14.39 7.46 -17.11
C GLU A 77 14.28 7.37 -15.59
N VAL A 78 13.29 6.60 -15.12
CA VAL A 78 13.06 6.31 -13.70
C VAL A 78 13.52 4.88 -13.42
N ARG A 79 14.39 4.73 -12.43
CA ARG A 79 14.88 3.45 -11.94
C ARG A 79 14.55 3.30 -10.45
N TYR A 80 14.70 2.08 -9.95
CA TYR A 80 14.38 1.75 -8.57
C TYR A 80 15.52 0.96 -7.92
N ALA A 81 15.97 1.42 -6.76
CA ALA A 81 16.90 0.68 -5.92
C ALA A 81 16.24 -0.65 -5.46
N VAL A 82 16.83 -1.77 -5.86
CA VAL A 82 16.26 -3.12 -5.66
C VAL A 82 15.99 -3.41 -4.19
N TRP A 83 16.96 -3.15 -3.32
CA TRP A 83 16.83 -3.45 -1.89
C TRP A 83 15.78 -2.61 -1.20
N ALA A 84 15.73 -1.30 -1.46
CA ALA A 84 14.70 -0.42 -0.89
C ALA A 84 13.30 -0.82 -1.37
N THR A 85 13.17 -1.18 -2.65
CA THR A 85 11.91 -1.66 -3.24
C THR A 85 11.42 -2.93 -2.54
N ILE A 86 12.29 -3.93 -2.40
CA ILE A 86 11.96 -5.18 -1.70
C ILE A 86 11.61 -4.92 -0.23
N SER A 87 12.39 -4.08 0.47
CA SER A 87 12.11 -3.73 1.86
C SER A 87 10.76 -3.02 2.04
N SER A 88 10.36 -2.18 1.08
CA SER A 88 9.05 -1.51 1.11
C SER A 88 7.89 -2.53 1.06
N PHE A 89 8.01 -3.57 0.23
CA PHE A 89 7.04 -4.67 0.19
C PHE A 89 6.93 -5.36 1.55
N PHE A 90 8.08 -5.69 2.18
CA PHE A 90 8.07 -6.35 3.48
C PHE A 90 7.49 -5.48 4.60
N MET A 91 7.66 -4.16 4.54
CA MET A 91 6.99 -3.22 5.46
C MET A 91 5.46 -3.28 5.33
N ALA A 92 4.93 -3.25 4.10
CA ALA A 92 3.49 -3.39 3.86
C ALA A 92 2.98 -4.77 4.28
N PHE A 93 3.69 -5.84 3.94
CA PHE A 93 3.32 -7.20 4.31
C PHE A 93 3.29 -7.41 5.82
N ALA A 94 4.34 -7.00 6.54
CA ALA A 94 4.44 -7.17 7.98
C ALA A 94 3.37 -6.37 8.74
N SER A 95 3.18 -5.11 8.37
CA SER A 95 2.19 -4.24 8.99
C SER A 95 0.74 -4.72 8.79
N ILE A 96 0.38 -5.15 7.59
CA ILE A 96 -0.94 -5.72 7.30
C ILE A 96 -1.10 -7.07 8.02
N GLY A 97 -0.03 -7.87 8.13
CA GLY A 97 -0.01 -9.07 8.95
C GLY A 97 -0.31 -8.78 10.42
N LEU A 98 0.35 -7.78 11.01
CA LEU A 98 0.09 -7.32 12.38
C LEU A 98 -1.33 -6.78 12.54
N ALA A 99 -1.83 -6.02 11.57
CA ALA A 99 -3.21 -5.53 11.55
C ALA A 99 -4.22 -6.69 11.53
N CYS A 100 -3.97 -7.73 10.72
CA CYS A 100 -4.79 -8.94 10.68
C CYS A 100 -4.76 -9.66 12.04
N LEU A 101 -3.59 -9.81 12.66
CA LEU A 101 -3.45 -10.44 13.98
C LEU A 101 -4.20 -9.66 15.06
N ALA A 102 -4.03 -8.34 15.14
CA ALA A 102 -4.74 -7.47 16.08
C ALA A 102 -6.26 -7.59 15.92
N THR A 103 -6.70 -7.59 14.66
CA THR A 103 -8.11 -7.69 14.28
C THR A 103 -8.72 -9.06 14.55
N LEU A 104 -7.92 -10.13 14.52
CA LEU A 104 -8.35 -11.48 14.83
C LEU A 104 -8.30 -11.76 16.33
N ALA A 105 -7.37 -11.14 17.08
CA ALA A 105 -7.19 -11.41 18.51
C ALA A 105 -8.38 -10.95 19.36
N ARG A 106 -8.98 -9.79 19.04
CA ARG A 106 -10.12 -9.23 19.78
C ARG A 106 -11.17 -8.65 18.84
N SER A 107 -12.41 -8.63 19.28
CA SER A 107 -13.51 -7.90 18.63
C SER A 107 -13.76 -6.56 19.33
N GLY A 108 -14.33 -5.60 18.59
CA GLY A 108 -14.71 -4.29 19.13
C GLY A 108 -13.98 -3.11 18.46
N PRO A 109 -14.35 -1.88 18.82
CA PRO A 109 -13.85 -0.66 18.19
C PRO A 109 -12.34 -0.46 18.41
N VAL A 110 -11.82 -0.80 19.59
CA VAL A 110 -10.39 -0.65 19.92
C VAL A 110 -9.52 -1.55 19.04
N ALA A 111 -9.90 -2.82 18.85
CA ALA A 111 -9.16 -3.75 17.99
C ALA A 111 -9.18 -3.30 16.52
N ARG A 112 -10.30 -2.73 16.06
CA ARG A 112 -10.41 -2.15 14.71
C ARG A 112 -9.53 -0.91 14.56
N ALA A 113 -9.53 -0.01 15.54
CA ALA A 113 -8.69 1.19 15.56
C ALA A 113 -7.20 0.82 15.54
N LEU A 114 -6.79 -0.15 16.36
CA LEU A 114 -5.42 -0.66 16.37
C LEU A 114 -5.04 -1.30 15.02
N GLY A 115 -5.91 -2.14 14.46
CA GLY A 115 -5.69 -2.74 13.15
C GLY A 115 -5.55 -1.69 12.04
N ALA A 116 -6.42 -0.67 12.04
CA ALA A 116 -6.34 0.45 11.10
C ALA A 116 -5.06 1.26 11.27
N ALA A 117 -4.66 1.57 12.50
CA ALA A 117 -3.43 2.29 12.80
C ALA A 117 -2.18 1.52 12.34
N LEU A 118 -2.14 0.20 12.56
CA LEU A 118 -1.05 -0.67 12.10
C LEU A 118 -0.99 -0.76 10.58
N ALA A 119 -2.14 -0.91 9.91
CA ALA A 119 -2.19 -0.95 8.45
C ALA A 119 -1.74 0.40 7.86
N LEU A 120 -2.27 1.52 8.36
CA LEU A 120 -1.96 2.86 7.87
C LEU A 120 -0.48 3.23 8.08
N SER A 121 0.08 2.93 9.26
CA SER A 121 1.50 3.20 9.52
C SER A 121 2.41 2.40 8.59
N GLY A 122 2.04 1.17 8.26
CA GLY A 122 2.74 0.34 7.30
C GLY A 122 2.64 0.83 5.85
N VAL A 123 1.45 1.26 5.43
CA VAL A 123 1.24 1.88 4.11
C VAL A 123 2.08 3.14 4.00
N ALA A 124 2.13 3.97 5.06
CA ALA A 124 2.97 5.17 5.08
C ALA A 124 4.45 4.82 4.98
N ALA A 125 4.93 3.88 5.80
CA ALA A 125 6.32 3.45 5.77
C ALA A 125 6.70 2.88 4.40
N MET A 126 5.84 2.04 3.80
CA MET A 126 6.04 1.52 2.45
C MET A 126 6.07 2.65 1.41
N HIS A 127 5.11 3.58 1.46
CA HIS A 127 5.03 4.71 0.54
C HIS A 127 6.31 5.55 0.54
N PHE A 128 6.76 5.99 1.71
CA PHE A 128 7.97 6.81 1.79
C PHE A 128 9.24 6.05 1.43
N LEU A 129 9.34 4.76 1.80
CA LEU A 129 10.48 3.93 1.40
C LEU A 129 10.47 3.64 -0.11
N GLY A 130 9.28 3.47 -0.71
CA GLY A 130 9.10 3.29 -2.15
C GLY A 130 9.50 4.54 -2.94
N VAL A 131 9.11 5.73 -2.47
CA VAL A 131 9.58 7.00 -3.04
C VAL A 131 11.09 7.19 -2.84
N ALA A 132 11.62 6.82 -1.67
CA ALA A 132 13.06 6.88 -1.42
C ALA A 132 13.88 5.89 -2.27
N ALA A 133 13.24 4.88 -2.85
CA ALA A 133 13.88 3.94 -3.77
C ALA A 133 14.04 4.50 -5.19
N LEU A 134 13.42 5.64 -5.52
CA LEU A 134 13.50 6.25 -6.85
C LEU A 134 14.90 6.74 -7.17
N GLU A 135 15.39 6.34 -8.33
CA GLU A 135 16.60 6.84 -8.97
C GLU A 135 16.18 7.56 -10.25
N LEU A 136 16.24 8.89 -10.25
CA LEU A 136 15.82 9.74 -11.36
C LEU A 136 16.78 10.93 -11.54
N PRO A 137 16.84 11.56 -12.73
CA PRO A 137 17.73 12.70 -12.99
C PRO A 137 17.15 14.00 -12.40
N GLY A 138 17.10 14.10 -11.07
CA GLY A 138 16.49 15.24 -10.36
C GLY A 138 16.56 15.15 -8.83
N LEU A 139 15.98 16.15 -8.15
CA LEU A 139 15.91 16.23 -6.69
C LEU A 139 14.46 16.09 -6.21
N ILE A 140 14.23 15.20 -5.24
CA ILE A 140 12.93 15.05 -4.58
C ILE A 140 12.83 16.08 -3.46
N VAL A 141 11.92 17.05 -3.61
CA VAL A 141 11.66 18.09 -2.60
C VAL A 141 10.32 17.83 -1.93
N TRP A 142 10.37 17.61 -0.62
CA TRP A 142 9.17 17.35 0.19
C TRP A 142 8.50 18.64 0.63
N ARG A 143 7.20 18.73 0.34
CA ARG A 143 6.33 19.80 0.81
C ARG A 143 5.51 19.30 1.99
N GLY A 144 5.75 19.83 3.18
CA GLY A 144 5.14 19.34 4.42
C GLY A 144 3.61 19.29 4.40
N ASP A 145 2.97 20.24 3.71
CA ASP A 145 1.52 20.27 3.51
C ASP A 145 0.99 19.10 2.65
N LEU A 146 1.79 18.59 1.73
CA LEU A 146 1.43 17.45 0.87
C LEU A 146 1.86 16.11 1.44
N VAL A 147 2.94 16.07 2.23
CA VAL A 147 3.44 14.85 2.88
C VAL A 147 2.38 14.22 3.78
N ALA A 148 1.66 15.04 4.55
CA ALA A 148 0.61 14.56 5.44
C ALA A 148 -0.63 14.01 4.70
N LEU A 149 -0.81 14.36 3.42
CA LEU A 149 -1.93 13.94 2.57
C LEU A 149 -1.56 12.79 1.61
N ALA A 150 -0.30 12.34 1.62
CA ALA A 150 0.22 11.39 0.66
C ALA A 150 -0.24 9.93 0.91
N VAL A 151 -0.84 9.67 2.09
CA VAL A 151 -1.22 8.34 2.59
C VAL A 151 -2.60 8.44 3.22
#